data_AF-A0A960RYS9-F1
#
_entry.id   AF-A0A960RYS9-F1
#
_cell.length_a   1.000
_cell.length_b   1.000
_cell.length_c   1.000
_cell.angle_alpha   90.00
_cell.angle_beta   90.00
_cell.angle_gamma   90.00
#
_symmetry.space_group_name_H-M   'P 1'
#
loop_
_entity.id
_entity.type
_entity.pdbx_description
1 polymer ?
#
loop_
_entity_poly.entity_id
_entity_poly.type
_entity_poly.pdbx_seq_one_letter_code
_entity_poly.pdbx_strand_id
1 'polypeptide(L)'
;MFDDIKVAQMHKVFDRIFAMPISRTTFREVQSALLAFCEGKQEPYKLMFEALLTGKTPDDLSKLTKGGELQSFITKFQVKTFVAREVHEKGEFINFITSDLITHPNRVVFANCIRCVDGKELRFLTDIESTLQLLNHFVGRVHEAEKVEASKEAISGFKNELTKLKSKIEELI
;
A
#
# COMPACT_ATOMS: atom_id res chain seq x y z
N MET A 1 -5.66 1.54 33.49
CA MET A 1 -5.75 0.09 33.24
C MET A 1 -6.77 -0.07 32.13
N PHE A 2 -6.46 -0.78 31.04
CA PHE A 2 -7.46 -0.93 29.97
C PHE A 2 -8.44 -2.01 30.43
N ASP A 3 -9.66 -1.60 30.77
CA ASP A 3 -10.72 -2.53 31.16
C ASP A 3 -11.20 -3.31 29.93
N ASP A 4 -11.58 -4.59 30.10
CA ASP A 4 -12.09 -5.45 29.01
C ASP A 4 -13.26 -4.79 28.26
N ILE A 5 -14.11 -4.03 28.98
CA ILE A 5 -15.20 -3.24 28.40
C ILE A 5 -14.68 -2.18 27.42
N LYS A 6 -13.57 -1.50 27.76
CA LYS A 6 -12.95 -0.50 26.87
C LYS A 6 -12.37 -1.17 25.64
N VAL A 7 -11.70 -2.33 25.79
CA VAL A 7 -11.16 -3.09 24.65
C VAL A 7 -12.28 -3.53 23.70
N ALA A 8 -13.40 -4.04 24.24
CA ALA A 8 -14.58 -4.39 23.45
C ALA A 8 -15.22 -3.18 22.73
N GLN A 9 -15.23 -1.99 23.35
CA GLN A 9 -15.65 -0.76 22.69
C GLN A 9 -14.73 -0.38 21.53
N MET A 10 -13.41 -0.52 21.72
CA MET A 10 -12.42 -0.25 20.68
C MET A 10 -12.53 -1.22 19.50
N HIS A 11 -12.82 -2.50 19.75
CA HIS A 11 -13.17 -3.47 18.70
C HIS A 11 -14.31 -2.95 17.82
N LYS A 12 -15.41 -2.48 18.42
CA LYS A 12 -16.57 -1.96 17.67
C LYS A 12 -16.23 -0.73 16.84
N VAL A 13 -15.40 0.18 17.37
CA VAL A 13 -14.96 1.38 16.65
C VAL A 13 -14.11 1.00 15.43
N PHE A 14 -13.15 0.08 15.60
CA PHE A 14 -12.30 -0.38 14.51
C PHE A 14 -13.07 -1.21 13.49
N ASP A 15 -14.01 -2.06 13.92
CA ASP A 15 -14.91 -2.77 13.02
C ASP A 15 -15.71 -1.80 12.16
N ARG A 16 -16.19 -0.68 12.73
CA ARG A 16 -16.88 0.37 11.97
C ARG A 16 -15.97 1.07 10.96
N ILE A 17 -14.76 1.45 11.37
CA ILE A 17 -13.77 2.11 10.49
C ILE A 17 -13.45 1.20 9.29
N PHE A 18 -13.15 -0.07 9.58
CA PHE A 18 -12.73 -1.05 8.57
C PHE A 18 -13.87 -1.82 7.90
N ALA A 19 -15.13 -1.51 8.23
CA ALA A 19 -16.29 -1.96 7.46
C ALA A 19 -16.42 -1.18 6.14
N MET A 20 -15.91 0.05 6.12
CA MET A 20 -15.84 0.87 4.91
C MET A 20 -14.56 0.56 4.12
N PRO A 21 -14.56 0.80 2.78
CA PRO A 21 -13.34 0.69 1.99
C PRO A 21 -12.24 1.60 2.54
N ILE A 22 -11.02 1.05 2.64
CA ILE A 22 -9.85 1.80 3.11
C ILE A 22 -9.57 2.94 2.13
N SER A 23 -9.39 4.14 2.66
CA SER A 23 -9.11 5.36 1.91
C SER A 23 -7.98 6.17 2.55
N ARG A 24 -7.64 7.32 1.96
CA ARG A 24 -6.58 8.21 2.44
C ARG A 24 -6.82 8.76 3.85
N THR A 25 -8.07 8.80 4.33
CA THR A 25 -8.41 9.29 5.68
C THR A 25 -8.43 8.18 6.73
N THR A 26 -8.58 6.93 6.32
CA THR A 26 -8.76 5.78 7.22
C THR A 26 -7.61 5.66 8.24
N PHE A 27 -6.37 5.91 7.82
CA PHE A 27 -5.24 5.89 8.75
C PHE A 27 -5.32 6.97 9.84
N ARG A 28 -5.76 8.18 9.48
CA ARG A 28 -5.97 9.27 10.46
C ARG A 28 -7.16 9.00 11.38
N GLU A 29 -8.20 8.34 10.86
CA GLU A 29 -9.33 7.88 11.67
C GLU A 29 -8.90 6.83 12.71
N VAL A 30 -8.02 5.89 12.32
CA VAL A 30 -7.40 4.93 13.24
C VAL A 30 -6.58 5.64 14.32
N GLN A 31 -5.73 6.61 13.94
CA GLN A 31 -4.95 7.40 14.90
C GLN A 31 -5.85 8.17 15.88
N SER A 32 -6.93 8.77 15.39
CA SER A 32 -7.90 9.50 16.20
C SER A 32 -8.63 8.58 17.18
N ALA A 33 -9.02 7.39 16.74
CA ALA A 33 -9.67 6.38 17.58
C ALA A 33 -8.74 5.87 18.69
N LEU A 34 -7.46 5.63 18.38
CA LEU A 34 -6.45 5.24 19.37
C LEU A 34 -6.19 6.35 20.38
N LEU A 35 -6.08 7.60 19.93
CA LEU A 35 -5.86 8.74 20.82
C LEU A 35 -7.03 8.94 21.79
N ALA A 36 -8.26 8.79 21.29
CA ALA A 36 -9.47 8.84 22.12
C ALA A 36 -9.49 7.69 23.14
N PHE A 37 -9.09 6.48 22.74
CA PHE A 37 -9.00 5.33 23.61
C PHE A 37 -7.95 5.50 24.72
N CYS A 38 -6.81 6.11 24.41
CA CYS A 38 -5.74 6.41 25.37
C CYS A 38 -6.04 7.65 26.23
N GLU A 39 -7.24 8.24 26.15
CA GLU A 39 -7.63 9.45 26.89
C GLU A 39 -6.65 10.62 26.64
N GLY A 40 -6.05 10.71 25.44
CA GLY A 40 -5.06 11.72 25.10
C GLY A 40 -3.65 11.52 25.68
N LYS A 41 -3.39 10.41 26.38
CA LYS A 41 -2.07 10.10 26.96
C LYS A 41 -1.11 9.60 25.88
N GLN A 42 0.02 10.29 25.71
CA GLN A 42 1.00 10.03 24.64
C GLN A 42 1.72 8.69 24.78
N GLU A 43 2.12 8.30 25.98
CA GLU A 43 2.89 7.06 26.20
C GLU A 43 2.08 5.78 25.90
N PRO A 44 0.84 5.62 26.42
CA PRO A 44 0.00 4.48 26.03
C PRO A 44 -0.35 4.46 24.54
N TYR A 45 -0.54 5.64 23.92
CA TYR A 45 -0.80 5.76 22.50
C TYR A 45 0.35 5.22 21.66
N LYS A 46 1.60 5.65 21.95
CA LYS A 46 2.78 5.17 21.22
C LYS A 46 2.92 3.66 21.30
N LEU A 47 2.79 3.10 22.51
CA LEU A 47 2.91 1.66 22.74
C LEU A 47 1.83 0.86 21.99
N MET A 48 0.58 1.34 22.00
CA MET A 48 -0.51 0.68 21.27
C MET A 48 -0.37 0.81 19.76
N PHE A 49 0.07 1.96 19.29
CA PHE A 49 0.30 2.21 17.88
C PHE A 49 1.44 1.34 17.34
N GLU A 50 2.54 1.23 18.08
CA GLU A 50 3.64 0.33 17.77
C GLU A 50 3.18 -1.13 17.77
N ALA A 51 2.35 -1.53 18.75
CA ALA A 51 1.80 -2.88 18.81
C ALA A 51 0.93 -3.22 17.58
N LEU A 52 0.12 -2.27 17.11
CA LEU A 52 -0.71 -2.43 15.91
C LEU A 52 0.09 -2.49 14.61
N LEU A 53 1.23 -1.79 14.54
CA LEU A 53 2.09 -1.82 13.35
C LEU A 53 2.99 -3.06 13.31
N THR A 54 3.48 -3.51 14.46
CA THR A 54 4.42 -4.63 14.56
C THR A 54 3.73 -5.99 14.74
N GLY A 55 2.47 -5.99 15.21
CA GLY A 55 1.76 -7.20 15.60
C GLY A 55 2.25 -7.82 16.91
N LYS A 56 3.23 -7.19 17.57
CA LYS A 56 3.80 -7.65 18.85
C LYS A 56 3.28 -6.76 19.96
N THR A 57 2.77 -7.37 21.02
CA THR A 57 2.40 -6.62 22.23
C THR A 57 3.68 -6.38 23.04
N PRO A 58 4.10 -5.12 23.26
CA PRO A 58 5.24 -4.83 24.13
C PRO A 58 5.01 -5.37 25.55
N ASP A 59 6.08 -5.82 26.22
CA ASP A 59 6.00 -6.41 27.56
C ASP A 59 5.33 -5.46 28.58
N ASP A 60 5.44 -4.15 28.38
CA ASP A 60 4.81 -3.15 29.25
C ASP A 60 3.29 -3.01 29.06
N LEU A 61 2.77 -3.37 27.88
CA LEU A 61 1.33 -3.47 27.60
C LEU A 61 0.73 -4.76 28.16
N SER A 62 1.50 -5.86 28.14
CA SER A 62 1.11 -7.15 28.70
C SER A 62 0.88 -7.11 30.21
N LYS A 63 1.56 -6.20 30.92
CA LYS A 63 1.38 -5.97 32.37
C LYS A 63 0.13 -5.13 32.70
N LEU A 64 -0.41 -4.40 31.73
CA LEU A 64 -1.52 -3.44 31.91
C LEU A 64 -2.90 -4.00 31.54
N THR A 65 -2.96 -5.23 31.00
CA THR A 65 -4.19 -5.91 30.55
C THR A 65 -4.11 -7.42 30.77
N LYS A 66 -5.26 -8.08 31.01
CA LYS A 66 -5.36 -9.53 30.90
C LYS A 66 -5.27 -9.89 29.41
N GLY A 67 -4.07 -10.25 28.95
CA GLY A 67 -3.60 -10.16 27.56
C GLY A 67 -4.34 -10.95 26.46
N GLY A 68 -5.49 -11.59 26.71
CA GLY A 68 -6.22 -12.35 25.67
C GLY A 68 -6.96 -11.46 24.66
N GLU A 69 -7.76 -10.51 25.14
CA GLU A 69 -8.61 -9.68 24.25
C GLU A 69 -7.80 -8.64 23.47
N LEU A 70 -6.79 -8.03 24.10
CA LEU A 70 -5.92 -7.08 23.44
C LEU A 70 -5.07 -7.74 22.33
N GLN A 71 -4.58 -8.95 22.57
CA GLN A 71 -3.85 -9.69 21.55
C GLN A 71 -4.77 -10.05 20.37
N SER A 72 -6.01 -10.48 20.65
CA SER A 72 -7.02 -10.73 19.62
C SER A 72 -7.31 -9.46 18.79
N PHE A 73 -7.42 -8.31 19.46
CA PHE A 73 -7.58 -7.01 18.80
C PHE A 73 -6.43 -6.71 17.84
N ILE A 74 -5.19 -6.80 18.32
CA ILE A 74 -3.99 -6.50 17.52
C ILE A 74 -3.93 -7.43 16.31
N THR A 75 -4.07 -8.74 16.52
CA THR A 75 -4.03 -9.72 15.43
C THR A 75 -5.14 -9.48 14.39
N LYS A 76 -6.34 -9.06 14.82
CA LYS A 76 -7.46 -8.78 13.90
C LYS A 76 -7.21 -7.54 13.03
N PHE A 77 -6.64 -6.48 13.58
CA PHE A 77 -6.58 -5.17 12.91
C PHE A 77 -5.18 -4.74 12.43
N GLN A 78 -4.12 -5.49 12.76
CA GLN A 78 -2.75 -5.20 12.33
C GLN A 78 -2.65 -4.98 10.82
N VAL A 79 -3.06 -5.99 10.03
CA VAL A 79 -2.91 -5.96 8.57
C VAL A 79 -3.72 -4.81 7.97
N LYS A 80 -4.95 -4.60 8.45
CA LYS A 80 -5.81 -3.51 7.96
C LYS A 80 -5.23 -2.13 8.28
N THR A 81 -4.63 -1.98 9.45
CA THR A 81 -3.95 -0.74 9.87
C THR A 81 -2.70 -0.48 9.03
N PHE A 82 -1.92 -1.53 8.74
CA PHE A 82 -0.77 -1.45 7.85
C PHE A 82 -1.18 -1.01 6.44
N VAL A 83 -2.20 -1.65 5.86
CA VAL A 83 -2.73 -1.28 4.54
C VAL A 83 -3.25 0.16 4.54
N ALA A 84 -3.96 0.58 5.59
CA ALA A 84 -4.42 1.97 5.70
C ALA A 84 -3.26 2.97 5.71
N ARG A 85 -2.14 2.65 6.37
CA ARG A 85 -0.91 3.45 6.31
C ARG A 85 -0.34 3.51 4.90
N GLU A 86 -0.24 2.37 4.21
CA GLU A 86 0.27 2.34 2.84
C GLU A 86 -0.60 3.15 1.87
N VAL A 87 -1.94 3.06 2.01
CA VAL A 87 -2.88 3.87 1.23
C VAL A 87 -2.72 5.36 1.53
N HIS A 88 -2.44 5.72 2.79
CA HIS A 88 -2.18 7.09 3.19
C HIS A 88 -0.91 7.67 2.55
N GLU A 89 0.19 6.90 2.56
CA GLU A 89 1.51 7.36 2.11
C GLU A 89 1.67 7.28 0.58
N LYS A 90 1.20 6.20 -0.04
CA LYS A 90 1.47 5.87 -1.45
C LYS A 90 0.24 5.34 -2.19
N GLY A 91 -0.97 5.72 -1.77
CA GLY A 91 -2.22 5.19 -2.33
C GLY A 91 -2.36 5.28 -3.86
N GLU A 92 -1.81 6.31 -4.49
CA GLU A 92 -1.88 6.50 -5.95
C GLU A 92 -0.81 5.73 -6.74
N PHE A 93 0.16 5.11 -6.05
CA PHE A 93 1.22 4.38 -6.72
C PHE A 93 0.68 3.09 -7.33
N ILE A 94 1.22 2.74 -8.50
CA ILE A 94 0.90 1.47 -9.17
C ILE A 94 1.33 0.32 -8.25
N ASN A 95 0.40 -0.58 -7.97
CA ASN A 95 0.64 -1.78 -7.18
C ASN A 95 0.71 -3.03 -8.06
N PHE A 96 -0.14 -3.10 -9.09
CA PHE A 96 -0.24 -4.26 -9.95
C PHE A 96 -0.70 -3.88 -11.36
N ILE A 97 -0.25 -4.63 -12.36
CA ILE A 97 -0.68 -4.49 -13.76
C ILE A 97 -0.93 -5.87 -14.36
N THR A 98 -2.03 -6.02 -15.10
CA THR A 98 -2.32 -7.19 -15.94
C THR A 98 -2.59 -6.75 -17.36
N SER A 99 -2.28 -7.61 -18.32
CA SER A 99 -2.51 -7.38 -19.73
C SER A 99 -2.99 -8.68 -20.38
N ASP A 100 -4.20 -8.66 -20.94
CA ASP A 100 -4.75 -9.77 -21.72
C ASP A 100 -4.60 -9.47 -23.22
N LEU A 101 -4.06 -10.42 -23.99
CA LEU A 101 -3.93 -10.30 -25.44
C LEU A 101 -5.24 -10.70 -26.12
N ILE A 102 -5.78 -9.79 -26.94
CA ILE A 102 -7.01 -9.97 -27.70
C ILE A 102 -6.67 -9.90 -29.19
N THR A 103 -6.85 -11.03 -29.87
CA THR A 103 -6.67 -11.12 -31.32
C THR A 103 -8.00 -10.88 -32.03
N HIS A 104 -8.06 -9.80 -32.81
CA HIS A 104 -9.11 -9.58 -33.79
C HIS A 104 -8.61 -9.95 -35.19
N PRO A 105 -9.50 -10.23 -36.17
CA PRO A 105 -9.08 -10.64 -37.52
C PRO A 105 -8.05 -9.72 -38.19
N ASN A 106 -8.07 -8.42 -37.88
CA ASN A 106 -7.24 -7.41 -38.53
C ASN A 106 -6.29 -6.67 -37.56
N ARG A 107 -6.28 -7.00 -36.26
CA ARG A 107 -5.45 -6.29 -35.27
C ARG A 107 -5.23 -7.09 -33.99
N VAL A 108 -4.11 -6.86 -33.33
CA VAL A 108 -3.84 -7.32 -31.96
C VAL A 108 -4.00 -6.14 -31.01
N VAL A 109 -4.74 -6.36 -29.93
CA VAL A 109 -5.01 -5.36 -28.89
C VAL A 109 -4.72 -5.98 -27.53
N PHE A 110 -4.23 -5.19 -26.60
CA PHE A 110 -3.99 -5.58 -25.21
C PHE A 110 -5.03 -4.89 -24.32
N ALA A 111 -5.74 -5.69 -23.52
CA ALA A 111 -6.60 -5.17 -22.47
C ALA A 111 -5.81 -5.07 -21.17
N ASN A 112 -5.44 -3.84 -20.81
CA ASN A 112 -4.62 -3.56 -19.64
C ASN A 112 -5.50 -3.16 -18.45
N CYS A 113 -5.12 -3.62 -17.26
CA CYS A 113 -5.69 -3.20 -15.99
C CYS A 113 -4.57 -2.82 -15.04
N ILE A 114 -4.51 -1.56 -14.64
CA ILE A 114 -3.62 -1.07 -13.58
C ILE A 114 -4.44 -0.98 -12.30
N ARG A 115 -3.89 -1.52 -11.21
CA ARG A 115 -4.44 -1.37 -9.86
C ARG A 115 -3.45 -0.59 -8.99
N CYS A 116 -3.92 0.47 -8.35
CA CYS A 116 -3.13 1.27 -7.42
C CYS A 116 -3.16 0.68 -5.99
N VAL A 117 -2.29 1.18 -5.10
CA VAL A 117 -2.25 0.76 -3.68
C VAL A 117 -3.57 1.03 -2.96
N ASP A 118 -4.27 2.12 -3.29
CA ASP A 118 -5.62 2.43 -2.78
C ASP A 118 -6.72 1.48 -3.30
N GLY A 119 -6.36 0.56 -4.19
CA GLY A 119 -7.23 -0.47 -4.74
C GLY A 119 -8.05 -0.01 -5.94
N LYS A 120 -7.95 1.26 -6.37
CA LYS A 120 -8.63 1.71 -7.60
C LYS A 120 -8.02 1.05 -8.82
N GLU A 121 -8.87 0.78 -9.79
CA GLU A 121 -8.50 0.17 -11.07
C GLU A 121 -8.69 1.17 -12.21
N LEU A 122 -7.72 1.18 -13.12
CA LEU A 122 -7.83 1.84 -14.41
C LEU A 122 -7.67 0.80 -15.51
N ARG A 123 -8.71 0.69 -16.35
CA ARG A 123 -8.72 -0.21 -17.50
C ARG A 123 -8.56 0.58 -18.78
N PHE A 124 -7.68 0.13 -19.67
CA PHE A 124 -7.44 0.78 -20.95
C PHE A 124 -6.95 -0.23 -21.99
N LEU A 125 -7.25 0.05 -23.26
CA LEU A 125 -6.81 -0.77 -24.38
C LEU A 125 -5.61 -0.12 -25.04
N THR A 126 -4.65 -0.95 -25.48
CA THR A 126 -3.55 -0.51 -26.34
C THR A 126 -3.42 -1.45 -27.52
N ASP A 127 -3.17 -0.93 -28.71
CA ASP A 127 -2.64 -1.73 -29.82
C ASP A 127 -1.10 -1.73 -29.77
N ILE A 128 -0.45 -2.30 -30.79
CA ILE A 128 1.01 -2.36 -30.86
C ILE A 128 1.61 -0.94 -30.87
N GLU A 129 1.04 -0.03 -31.67
CA GLU A 129 1.54 1.34 -31.79
C GLU A 129 1.44 2.09 -30.46
N SER A 130 0.27 2.06 -29.81
CA SER A 130 0.04 2.70 -28.51
C SER A 130 0.94 2.12 -27.42
N THR A 131 1.22 0.81 -27.48
CA THR A 131 2.14 0.15 -26.54
C THR A 131 3.58 0.64 -26.71
N LEU A 132 4.04 0.81 -27.96
CA LEU A 132 5.35 1.38 -28.24
C LEU A 132 5.45 2.85 -27.82
N GLN A 133 4.39 3.64 -28.01
CA GLN A 133 4.33 5.02 -27.54
C GLN A 133 4.45 5.11 -26.01
N LEU A 134 3.76 4.23 -25.26
CA LEU A 134 3.88 4.14 -23.81
C LEU A 134 5.30 3.74 -23.37
N LEU A 135 5.89 2.74 -24.03
CA LEU A 135 7.27 2.32 -23.75
C LEU A 135 8.24 3.49 -23.92
N ASN A 136 8.16 4.20 -25.05
CA ASN A 136 9.01 5.35 -25.33
C ASN A 136 8.81 6.48 -24.30
N HIS A 137 7.56 6.74 -23.91
CA HIS A 137 7.24 7.72 -22.87
C HIS A 137 7.93 7.35 -21.54
N PHE A 138 7.77 6.11 -21.06
CA PHE A 138 8.34 5.68 -19.78
C PHE A 138 9.87 5.63 -19.80
N VAL A 139 10.49 5.19 -20.90
CA VAL A 139 11.95 5.26 -21.07
C VAL A 139 12.43 6.71 -21.03
N GLY A 140 11.70 7.62 -21.68
CA GLY A 140 11.97 9.07 -21.61
C GLY A 140 11.95 9.60 -20.18
N ARG A 141 10.97 9.20 -19.36
CA ARG A 141 10.90 9.57 -17.93
C ARG A 141 12.09 9.05 -17.12
N VAL A 142 12.56 7.82 -17.38
CA VAL A 142 13.76 7.27 -16.72
C VAL A 142 15.01 8.06 -17.11
N HIS A 143 15.15 8.42 -18.39
CA HIS A 143 16.27 9.23 -18.84
C HIS A 143 16.26 10.67 -18.28
N GLU A 144 15.07 11.26 -18.09
CA GLU A 144 14.93 12.53 -17.37
C GLU A 144 15.36 12.41 -15.91
N ALA A 145 14.95 11.33 -15.23
CA ALA A 145 15.33 11.09 -13.85
C ALA A 145 16.84 10.90 -13.67
N GLU A 146 17.56 10.34 -14.66
CA GLU A 146 19.03 10.22 -14.62
C GLU A 146 19.74 11.57 -14.46
N LYS A 147 19.15 12.63 -14.99
CA LYS A 147 19.69 14.00 -14.93
C LYS A 147 19.49 14.65 -13.56
N VAL A 148 18.68 14.04 -12.69
CA VAL A 148 18.36 14.54 -11.36
C VAL A 148 19.22 13.85 -10.31
N GLU A 149 20.00 14.63 -9.55
CA GLU A 149 20.95 14.11 -8.55
C GLU A 149 20.30 13.14 -7.55
N ALA A 150 19.12 13.48 -7.04
CA ALA A 150 18.37 12.67 -6.08
C ALA A 150 17.94 11.29 -6.61
N SER A 151 17.97 11.07 -7.93
CA SER A 151 17.53 9.82 -8.56
C SER A 151 18.68 8.94 -9.04
N LYS A 152 19.93 9.43 -9.01
CA LYS A 152 21.09 8.70 -9.55
C LYS A 152 21.35 7.40 -8.81
N GLU A 153 21.27 7.40 -7.49
CA GLU A 153 21.44 6.19 -6.68
C GLU A 153 20.35 5.15 -7.00
N ALA A 154 19.09 5.58 -7.05
CA ALA A 154 17.97 4.71 -7.39
C ALA A 154 18.15 4.07 -8.78
N ILE A 155 18.47 4.87 -9.80
CA ILE A 155 18.66 4.39 -11.17
C ILE A 155 19.86 3.44 -11.28
N SER A 156 20.95 3.72 -10.54
CA SER A 156 22.11 2.84 -10.51
C SER A 156 21.76 1.43 -10.01
N GLY A 157 20.82 1.33 -9.06
CA GLY A 157 20.28 0.06 -8.55
C GLY A 157 19.47 -0.73 -9.57
N PHE A 158 18.95 -0.09 -10.63
CA PHE A 158 18.11 -0.73 -11.66
C PHE A 158 18.85 -1.04 -12.98
N LYS A 159 20.18 -0.87 -13.05
CA LYS A 159 20.97 -1.13 -14.27
C LYS A 159 20.77 -2.53 -14.85
N ASN A 160 20.60 -3.54 -14.02
CA ASN A 160 20.35 -4.91 -14.47
C ASN A 160 18.98 -5.05 -15.14
N GLU A 161 17.94 -4.39 -14.61
CA GLU A 161 16.61 -4.39 -15.21
C GLU A 161 16.57 -3.60 -16.52
N LEU A 162 17.30 -2.48 -16.59
CA LEU A 162 17.47 -1.73 -17.84
C LEU A 162 18.20 -2.55 -18.92
N THR A 163 19.20 -3.33 -18.53
CA THR A 163 19.91 -4.24 -19.44
C THR A 163 18.99 -5.35 -19.96
N LYS A 164 18.15 -5.94 -19.08
CA LYS A 164 17.13 -6.92 -19.50
C LYS A 164 16.12 -6.30 -20.46
N LEU A 165 15.67 -5.08 -20.20
CA LEU A 165 14.75 -4.36 -21.09
C LEU A 165 15.39 -4.14 -22.46
N LYS A 166 16.65 -3.71 -22.50
CA LYS A 166 17.42 -3.55 -23.74
C LYS A 166 17.46 -4.86 -24.54
N SER A 167 17.85 -5.98 -23.92
CA SER A 167 17.92 -7.29 -24.59
C SER A 167 16.58 -7.69 -25.21
N LYS A 168 15.47 -7.51 -24.46
CA LYS A 168 14.13 -7.83 -24.96
C LYS A 168 13.71 -6.96 -26.15
N ILE A 169 14.14 -5.71 -26.19
CA ILE A 169 13.87 -4.82 -27.33
C ILE A 169 14.73 -5.23 -28.53
N GLU A 170 16.00 -5.58 -28.32
CA GLU A 170 16.89 -6.07 -29.38
C GLU A 170 16.38 -7.37 -30.01
N GLU A 171 15.77 -8.27 -29.24
CA GLU A 171 15.13 -9.50 -29.75
C GLU A 171 13.93 -9.25 -30.68
N LEU A 172 13.34 -8.05 -30.66
CA LEU A 172 12.19 -7.68 -31.50
C LEU A 172 12.60 -7.05 -32.84
N ILE A 173 13.90 -6.80 -33.07
CA ILE A 173 14.46 -6.12 -34.25
C ILE A 173 15.33 -7.10 -35.04
#